data_AF-A0A1V2Z977-F1
#
_entry.id   AF-A0A1V2Z977-F1
#
_cell.length_a   1.000
_cell.length_b   1.000
_cell.length_c   1.000
_cell.angle_alpha   90.00
_cell.angle_beta   90.00
_cell.angle_gamma   90.00
#
_symmetry.space_group_name_H-M   'P 1'
#
loop_
_entity.id
_entity.type
_entity.pdbx_description
1 polymer ?
#
loop_
_entity_poly.entity_id
_entity_poly.type
_entity_poly.pdbx_seq_one_letter_code
_entity_poly.pdbx_strand_id
1 'polypeptide(L)'
;MRTETRQGVPLLLVDDDGPALSTPEDALALVGGSYDGAVETIVVPVGRLDPEFFHLRSGIAGGFVQTLVDYRKRLVVVGDITTAVSESSAFHDFVVESNGGDHLWFVPALDALDARLDGSGTPEQPGAEGGVEPTPGR
;
A
#
# COMPACT_ATOMS: atom_id res chain seq x y z
N MET A 1 3.44 10.60 -8.70
CA MET A 1 3.04 10.07 -7.38
C MET A 1 2.31 11.16 -6.63
N ARG A 2 1.25 10.83 -5.92
CA ARG A 2 0.40 11.78 -5.17
C ARG A 2 0.02 11.21 -3.82
N THR A 3 -0.26 12.07 -2.84
CA THR A 3 -0.73 11.64 -1.52
C THR A 3 -2.26 11.74 -1.45
N GLU A 4 -2.90 10.74 -0.85
CA GLU A 4 -4.34 10.70 -0.61
C GLU A 4 -4.64 10.04 0.73
N THR A 5 -5.65 10.51 1.46
CA THR A 5 -6.05 9.92 2.74
C THR A 5 -7.32 9.10 2.54
N ARG A 6 -7.28 7.82 2.95
CA ARG A 6 -8.43 6.89 2.85
C ARG A 6 -8.63 6.23 4.20
N GLN A 7 -9.87 6.19 4.69
CA GLN A 7 -10.19 5.67 6.04
C GLN A 7 -9.31 6.27 7.16
N GLY A 8 -8.94 7.55 7.04
CA GLY A 8 -8.05 8.23 7.99
C GLY A 8 -6.56 7.87 7.86
N VAL A 9 -6.19 6.97 6.93
CA VAL A 9 -4.81 6.55 6.69
C VAL A 9 -4.24 7.29 5.48
N PRO A 10 -3.11 8.01 5.62
CA PRO A 10 -2.50 8.70 4.51
C PRO A 10 -1.67 7.73 3.66
N LEU A 11 -1.85 7.80 2.35
CA LEU A 11 -1.34 6.86 1.35
C LEU A 11 -0.56 7.61 0.27
N LEU A 12 0.57 7.04 -0.19
CA LEU A 12 1.24 7.49 -1.40
C LEU A 12 0.76 6.66 -2.59
N LEU A 13 -0.01 7.26 -3.50
CA LEU A 13 -0.40 6.62 -4.75
C LEU A 13 0.65 6.87 -5.82
N VAL A 14 1.25 5.80 -6.32
CA VAL A 14 2.12 5.82 -7.49
C VAL A 14 1.25 5.81 -8.74
N ASP A 15 1.53 6.73 -9.67
CA ASP A 15 0.85 6.78 -10.96
C ASP A 15 1.23 5.59 -11.82
N ASP A 16 0.32 5.11 -12.66
CA ASP A 16 0.59 4.03 -13.62
C ASP A 16 1.63 4.44 -14.68
N ASP A 17 1.81 5.74 -14.90
CA ASP A 17 2.80 6.29 -15.83
C ASP A 17 4.20 6.32 -15.21
N GLY A 18 5.15 5.60 -15.82
CA GLY A 18 6.56 5.62 -15.48
C GLY A 18 7.28 4.28 -15.70
N PRO A 19 8.57 4.18 -15.36
CA PRO A 19 9.34 2.95 -15.52
C PRO A 19 8.84 1.84 -14.59
N ALA A 20 9.05 0.60 -15.02
CA ALA A 20 8.79 -0.58 -14.19
C ALA A 20 9.71 -0.59 -12.96
N LEU A 21 9.15 -1.02 -11.83
CA LEU A 21 9.81 -1.06 -10.53
C LEU A 21 10.20 -2.51 -10.23
N SER A 22 11.49 -2.74 -10.07
CA SER A 22 12.05 -4.08 -9.83
C SER A 22 13.33 -4.07 -9.01
N THR A 23 13.89 -2.92 -8.69
CA THR A 23 15.15 -2.83 -7.97
C THR A 23 14.95 -2.32 -6.53
N PRO A 24 15.84 -2.65 -5.60
CA PRO A 24 15.84 -2.02 -4.28
C PRO A 24 16.04 -0.49 -4.37
N GLU A 25 16.65 0.03 -5.43
CA GLU A 25 16.76 1.47 -5.69
C GLU A 25 15.38 2.10 -5.98
N ASP A 26 14.54 1.40 -6.75
CA ASP A 26 13.16 1.80 -6.99
C ASP A 26 12.36 1.82 -5.68
N ALA A 27 12.52 0.80 -4.83
CA ALA A 27 11.91 0.77 -3.51
C ALA A 27 12.36 1.97 -2.65
N LEU A 28 13.66 2.31 -2.68
CA LEU A 28 14.21 3.47 -1.99
C LEU A 28 13.60 4.79 -2.51
N ALA A 29 13.39 4.90 -3.82
CA ALA A 29 12.75 6.07 -4.43
C ALA A 29 11.31 6.24 -3.94
N LEU A 30 10.56 5.13 -3.81
CA LEU A 30 9.21 5.15 -3.21
C LEU A 30 9.23 5.57 -1.74
N VAL A 31 10.18 5.04 -0.97
CA VAL A 31 10.39 5.43 0.43
C VAL A 31 10.68 6.93 0.52
N GLY A 32 11.55 7.45 -0.35
CA GLY A 32 11.84 8.88 -0.47
C GLY A 32 10.57 9.72 -0.67
N GLY A 33 9.73 9.34 -1.63
CA GLY A 33 8.45 10.01 -1.90
C GLY A 33 7.46 9.95 -0.73
N SER A 34 7.55 8.93 0.12
CA SER A 34 6.67 8.79 1.28
C SER A 34 6.97 9.80 2.40
N TYR A 35 8.21 10.31 2.49
CA TYR A 35 8.59 11.27 3.52
C TYR A 35 7.97 12.65 3.29
N ASP A 36 7.78 13.05 2.03
CA ASP A 36 7.17 14.35 1.67
C ASP A 36 5.74 14.48 2.21
N GLY A 37 5.01 13.37 2.23
CA GLY A 37 3.65 13.28 2.76
C GLY A 37 3.53 12.75 4.18
N ALA A 38 4.65 12.43 4.86
CA ALA A 38 4.67 11.70 6.13
C ALA A 38 3.79 10.43 6.11
N VAL A 39 3.81 9.69 5.00
CA VAL A 39 2.97 8.51 4.80
C VAL A 39 3.73 7.22 5.05
N GLU A 40 3.05 6.26 5.65
CA GLU A 40 3.62 4.94 5.97
C GLU A 40 3.18 3.89 4.95
N THR A 41 2.09 4.12 4.23
CA THR A 41 1.55 3.19 3.24
C THR A 41 1.74 3.71 1.83
N ILE A 42 2.34 2.88 0.99
CA ILE A 42 2.67 3.17 -0.41
C ILE A 42 1.86 2.24 -1.29
N VAL A 43 1.11 2.80 -2.22
CA VAL A 43 0.21 2.09 -3.12
C VAL A 43 0.79 2.11 -4.52
N VAL A 44 1.08 0.93 -5.06
CA VAL A 44 1.71 0.74 -6.37
C VAL A 44 0.77 -0.06 -7.27
N PRO A 45 0.44 0.42 -8.48
CA PRO A 45 -0.35 -0.36 -9.41
C PRO A 45 0.47 -1.55 -9.94
N VAL A 46 -0.17 -2.70 -10.15
CA VAL A 46 0.49 -3.91 -10.66
C VAL A 46 1.17 -3.68 -12.01
N GLY A 47 0.65 -2.78 -12.85
CA GLY A 47 1.24 -2.40 -14.14
C GLY A 47 2.59 -1.69 -14.02
N ARG A 48 2.92 -1.14 -12.84
CA ARG A 48 4.22 -0.54 -12.54
C ARG A 48 5.24 -1.54 -12.03
N LEU A 49 4.84 -2.75 -11.65
CA LEU A 49 5.79 -3.80 -11.26
C LEU A 49 6.32 -4.50 -12.51
N ASP A 50 7.62 -4.73 -12.52
CA ASP A 50 8.23 -5.48 -13.61
C ASP A 50 7.71 -6.93 -13.64
N PRO A 51 7.52 -7.55 -14.82
CA PRO A 51 7.15 -8.95 -14.90
C PRO A 51 8.10 -9.93 -14.19
N GLU A 52 9.38 -9.58 -14.03
CA GLU A 52 10.33 -10.35 -13.22
C GLU A 52 10.01 -10.35 -11.72
N PHE A 53 9.20 -9.39 -11.25
CA PHE A 53 8.71 -9.34 -9.88
C PHE A 53 7.76 -10.51 -9.57
N PHE A 54 6.98 -10.96 -10.56
CA PHE A 54 6.12 -12.15 -10.41
C PHE A 54 6.93 -13.46 -10.40
N HIS A 55 8.20 -13.41 -10.81
CA HIS A 55 9.11 -14.54 -10.80
C HIS A 55 9.90 -14.60 -9.49
N LEU A 56 9.35 -15.17 -8.41
CA LEU A 56 10.03 -15.26 -7.10
C LEU A 56 11.42 -15.92 -7.14
N ARG A 57 11.70 -16.76 -8.14
CA ARG A 57 13.02 -17.34 -8.40
C ARG A 57 14.10 -16.29 -8.67
N SER A 58 13.74 -15.10 -9.15
CA SER A 58 14.68 -14.01 -9.43
C SER A 58 15.22 -13.36 -8.16
N GLY A 59 14.51 -13.47 -7.03
CA GLY A 59 14.84 -12.77 -5.78
C GLY A 59 14.55 -11.27 -5.80
N ILE A 60 14.06 -10.73 -6.92
CA ILE A 60 13.73 -9.30 -7.09
C ILE A 60 12.64 -8.87 -6.11
N ALA A 61 11.51 -9.60 -6.07
CA ALA A 61 10.40 -9.26 -5.20
C ALA A 61 10.81 -9.23 -3.73
N GLY A 62 11.61 -10.21 -3.30
CA GLY A 62 12.13 -10.27 -1.93
C GLY A 62 13.00 -9.07 -1.59
N GLY A 63 13.97 -8.71 -2.44
CA GLY A 63 14.86 -7.57 -2.18
C GLY A 63 14.14 -6.22 -2.17
N PHE A 64 13.17 -6.04 -3.07
CA PHE A 64 12.33 -4.84 -3.12
C PHE A 64 11.47 -4.69 -1.87
N VAL A 65 10.76 -5.75 -1.49
CA VAL A 65 9.88 -5.75 -0.30
C VAL A 65 10.71 -5.61 0.97
N GLN A 66 11.83 -6.31 1.07
CA GLN A 66 12.73 -6.23 2.22
C GLN A 66 13.23 -4.80 2.44
N THR A 67 13.50 -4.06 1.36
CA THR A 67 13.88 -2.65 1.44
C THR A 67 12.75 -1.83 2.06
N LEU A 68 11.49 -2.00 1.62
CA LEU A 68 10.37 -1.27 2.22
C LEU A 68 10.15 -1.64 3.70
N VAL A 69 10.31 -2.92 4.05
CA VAL A 69 10.20 -3.42 5.44
C VAL A 69 11.29 -2.84 6.34
N ASP A 70 12.54 -2.75 5.88
CA ASP A 70 13.67 -2.17 6.63
C ASP A 70 13.38 -0.71 7.04
N TYR A 71 12.71 0.03 6.15
CA TYR A 71 12.27 1.40 6.38
C TYR A 71 10.89 1.51 7.05
N ARG A 72 10.32 0.38 7.50
CA ARG A 72 8.98 0.27 8.12
C ARG A 72 7.87 0.88 7.28
N LYS A 73 7.97 0.78 5.96
CA LYS A 73 6.93 1.20 5.03
C LYS A 73 6.07 0.00 4.64
N ARG A 74 4.75 0.21 4.59
CA ARG A 74 3.78 -0.75 4.10
C ARG A 74 3.62 -0.57 2.60
N LEU A 75 3.80 -1.65 1.84
CA LEU A 75 3.54 -1.69 0.41
C LEU A 75 2.15 -2.27 0.15
N VAL A 76 1.39 -1.65 -0.73
CA VAL A 76 0.12 -2.15 -1.23
C VAL A 76 0.19 -2.21 -2.74
N VAL A 77 0.06 -3.40 -3.30
CA VAL A 77 -0.02 -3.61 -4.74
C VAL A 77 -1.49 -3.65 -5.13
N VAL A 78 -1.89 -2.73 -6.01
CA VAL A 78 -3.28 -2.61 -6.50
C VAL A 78 -3.37 -3.05 -7.95
N GLY A 79 -4.25 -4.00 -8.23
CA GLY A 79 -4.61 -4.38 -9.60
C GLY A 79 -4.91 -5.86 -9.74
N ASP A 80 -5.26 -6.26 -10.97
CA ASP A 80 -5.59 -7.64 -11.28
C ASP A 80 -4.31 -8.50 -11.34
N ILE A 81 -4.09 -9.29 -10.30
CA ILE A 81 -3.01 -10.29 -10.23
C ILE A 81 -3.50 -11.70 -10.56
N THR A 82 -4.76 -11.85 -10.96
CA THR A 82 -5.44 -13.14 -11.16
C THR A 82 -4.70 -14.00 -12.18
N THR A 83 -4.20 -13.36 -13.23
CA THR A 83 -3.37 -14.03 -14.26
C THR A 83 -2.02 -14.47 -13.66
N ALA A 84 -1.31 -13.60 -12.95
CA ALA A 84 0.01 -13.90 -12.39
C ALA A 84 -0.04 -15.03 -11.34
N VAL A 85 -1.05 -15.06 -10.47
CA VAL A 85 -1.22 -16.13 -9.49
C VAL A 85 -1.67 -17.45 -10.13
N SER A 86 -2.39 -17.38 -11.24
CA SER A 86 -2.78 -18.59 -12.00
C SER A 86 -1.60 -19.19 -12.77
N GLU A 87 -0.69 -18.35 -13.27
CA GLU A 87 0.50 -18.78 -14.01
C GLU A 87 1.59 -19.34 -13.07
N SER A 88 1.62 -18.90 -11.80
CA SER A 88 2.68 -19.27 -10.85
C SER A 88 2.13 -19.56 -9.47
N SER A 89 2.13 -20.85 -9.08
CA SER A 89 1.74 -21.29 -7.74
C SER A 89 2.65 -20.73 -6.64
N ALA A 90 3.93 -20.49 -6.95
CA ALA A 90 4.85 -19.86 -6.02
C ALA A 90 4.47 -18.40 -5.74
N PHE A 91 4.10 -17.65 -6.79
CA PHE A 91 3.62 -16.29 -6.64
C PHE A 91 2.29 -16.24 -5.87
N HIS A 92 1.37 -17.18 -6.14
CA HIS A 92 0.16 -17.33 -5.37
C HIS A 92 0.44 -17.53 -3.87
N ASP A 93 1.36 -18.44 -3.52
CA ASP A 93 1.73 -18.72 -2.12
C ASP A 93 2.32 -17.47 -1.44
N PHE A 94 3.20 -16.75 -2.13
CA PHE A 94 3.76 -15.48 -1.66
C PHE A 94 2.70 -14.40 -1.44
N VAL A 95 1.72 -14.27 -2.33
CA VAL A 95 0.61 -13.33 -2.17
C VAL A 95 -0.21 -13.67 -0.94
N VAL A 96 -0.52 -14.95 -0.72
CA VAL A 96 -1.29 -15.41 0.44
C VAL A 96 -0.53 -15.15 1.74
N GLU A 97 0.77 -15.48 1.79
CA GLU A 97 1.63 -15.22 2.94
C GLU A 97 1.74 -13.72 3.23
N SER A 98 1.99 -12.91 2.19
CA SER A 98 2.13 -11.46 2.31
C SER A 98 0.85 -10.81 2.81
N ASN A 99 -0.30 -11.18 2.24
CA ASN A 99 -1.62 -10.70 2.70
C ASN A 99 -1.95 -11.12 4.14
N GLY A 100 -1.27 -12.12 4.71
CA GLY A 100 -1.35 -12.44 6.14
C GLY A 100 -0.50 -11.52 7.02
N GLY A 101 0.50 -10.84 6.46
CA GLY A 101 1.37 -9.89 7.14
C GLY A 101 0.85 -8.46 7.14
N ASP A 102 1.60 -7.59 7.80
CA ASP A 102 1.25 -6.17 7.98
C ASP A 102 2.01 -5.23 7.02
N HIS A 103 3.05 -5.73 6.35
CA HIS A 103 3.98 -4.91 5.56
C HIS A 103 3.72 -4.92 4.05
N LEU A 104 3.02 -5.94 3.52
CA LEU A 104 2.77 -6.08 2.08
C LEU A 104 1.37 -6.61 1.83
N TRP A 105 0.52 -5.84 1.15
CA TRP A 105 -0.82 -6.27 0.77
C TRP A 105 -1.01 -6.28 -0.74
N PHE A 106 -1.79 -7.24 -1.21
CA PHE A 106 -2.23 -7.35 -2.59
C PHE A 106 -3.75 -7.23 -2.64
N VAL A 107 -4.24 -6.26 -3.39
CA VAL A 107 -5.67 -5.98 -3.52
C VAL A 107 -6.05 -5.76 -4.98
N PRO A 108 -7.24 -6.18 -5.41
CA PRO A 108 -7.67 -6.03 -6.81
C PRO A 108 -7.97 -4.57 -7.19
N ALA A 109 -8.36 -3.75 -6.20
CA ALA A 109 -8.74 -2.35 -6.40
C ALA A 109 -8.54 -1.54 -5.11
N LEU A 110 -8.48 -0.22 -5.25
CA LEU A 110 -8.41 0.70 -4.11
C LEU A 110 -9.62 0.56 -3.16
N ASP A 111 -10.79 0.14 -3.66
CA ASP A 111 -11.98 -0.12 -2.86
C ASP A 111 -11.78 -1.31 -1.89
N ALA A 112 -11.09 -2.36 -2.34
CA ALA A 112 -10.73 -3.49 -1.49
C ALA A 112 -9.67 -3.10 -0.44
N LEU A 113 -8.80 -2.14 -0.75
CA LEU A 113 -7.90 -1.55 0.26
C LEU A 113 -8.71 -0.83 1.33
N ASP A 114 -9.72 -0.03 0.96
CA ASP A 114 -10.54 0.70 1.93
C ASP A 114 -11.25 -0.25 2.89
N ALA A 115 -11.86 -1.32 2.37
CA ALA A 115 -12.52 -2.33 3.19
C ALA A 115 -11.54 -2.99 4.19
N ARG A 116 -10.27 -3.17 3.79
CA ARG A 116 -9.23 -3.73 4.65
C ARG A 116 -8.75 -2.74 5.71
N LEU A 117 -8.59 -1.47 5.34
CA LEU A 117 -8.23 -0.39 6.28
C LEU A 117 -9.33 -0.19 7.32
N ASP A 118 -10.59 -0.18 6.89
CA ASP A 118 -11.79 -0.11 7.75
C ASP A 118 -11.83 -1.28 8.75
N GLY A 119 -11.62 -2.51 8.29
CA GLY A 119 -11.59 -3.70 9.16
C GLY A 119 -10.40 -3.78 10.13
N SER A 120 -9.31 -3.03 9.88
CA SER A 120 -8.16 -2.90 10.79
C SER A 120 -8.27 -1.70 11.75
N GLY A 121 -9.22 -0.79 11.49
CA GLY A 121 -9.59 0.29 12.39
C GLY A 121 -10.54 -0.24 13.44
N THR A 122 -10.14 -0.20 14.71
CA THR A 122 -11.12 -0.19 15.80
C THR A 122 -12.22 0.82 15.47
N PRO A 123 -13.51 0.46 15.61
CA PRO A 123 -14.59 1.41 15.42
C PRO A 123 -14.53 2.43 16.57
N GLU A 124 -13.87 3.56 16.35
CA GLU A 124 -14.06 4.74 17.17
C GLU A 124 -14.71 5.83 16.31
N GLN A 125 -16.03 5.73 16.20
CA GLN A 125 -16.88 6.91 16.19
C GLN A 125 -17.63 6.91 17.51
N PRO A 126 -17.64 8.04 18.23
CA PRO A 126 -18.81 8.89 18.10
C PRO A 126 -18.43 10.31 17.67
N GLY A 127 -19.30 10.87 16.83
CA GLY A 127 -19.16 12.19 16.27
C GLY A 127 -18.89 13.28 17.32
N ALA A 128 -18.09 14.25 16.89
CA ALA A 128 -17.87 15.50 17.55
C ALA A 128 -19.18 16.05 18.13
N GLU A 129 -19.17 16.22 19.45
CA GLU A 129 -20.13 17.02 20.17
C GLU A 129 -20.11 18.42 19.58
N GLY A 130 -21.10 18.72 18.74
CA GLY A 130 -21.44 20.07 18.32
C GLY A 130 -22.04 20.86 19.49
N GLY A 131 -21.29 20.98 20.58
CA GLY A 131 -21.53 21.97 21.63
C GLY A 131 -20.93 23.29 21.19
N VAL A 132 -21.61 23.98 20.29
CA VAL A 132 -21.37 25.41 20.11
C VAL A 132 -21.63 26.10 21.44
N GLU A 133 -20.59 26.65 22.04
CA GLU A 133 -20.70 27.66 23.08
C GLU A 133 -21.18 28.96 22.41
N PRO A 134 -22.25 29.61 22.90
CA PRO A 134 -22.37 31.05 22.73
C PRO A 134 -22.32 31.73 24.09
N THR A 135 -21.16 32.32 24.35
CA THR A 135 -20.96 33.70 24.83
C THR A 135 -21.62 34.13 26.16
N PRO A 136 -20.84 34.64 27.14
CA PRO A 136 -21.41 35.22 28.35
C PRO A 136 -22.07 36.57 28.02
N GLY A 137 -23.36 36.70 28.35
CA GLY A 137 -24.13 37.92 28.16
C GLY A 137 -24.61 38.52 29.48
N ARG A 138 -23.85 39.51 29.95
CA ARG A 138 -24.18 40.61 30.89
C ARG A 138 -24.64 40.31 32.32
#